data_AF-A0A9E0VMS9-F1
#
_entry.id   AF-A0A9E0VMS9-F1
#
_cell.length_a   1.000
_cell.length_b   1.000
_cell.length_c   1.000
_cell.angle_alpha   90.00
_cell.angle_beta   90.00
_cell.angle_gamma   90.00
#
_symmetry.space_group_name_H-M   'P 1'
#
loop_
_entity.id
_entity.type
_entity.pdbx_description
1 polymer ?
#
loop_
_entity_poly.entity_id
_entity_poly.type
_entity_poly.pdbx_seq_one_letter_code
_entity_poly.pdbx_strand_id
1 'polypeptide(L)'
;MSNCKTIVWSEELTVNEGRIDNQHKEIFEIINSFVFENEINSGAAKLAELLSKLTDYSLVHFKEEEHYMKVNKFPHIAEHRALHKYYIKRVALFNLNYSNIIPTNSDEVCEFLIKWWIKHILEQDFKYKLHIDQIR
;
A
#
# COMPACT_ATOMS: atom_id res chain seq x y z
N MET A 1 -1.79 -20.29 -13.96
CA MET A 1 -1.62 -18.91 -14.42
C MET A 1 -2.15 -18.03 -13.31
N SER A 2 -1.32 -17.19 -12.70
CA SER A 2 -1.77 -16.26 -11.66
C SER A 2 -2.73 -15.27 -12.30
N ASN A 3 -3.87 -15.00 -11.64
CA ASN A 3 -4.84 -14.00 -12.11
C ASN A 3 -4.51 -12.58 -11.65
N CYS A 4 -3.39 -12.40 -10.95
CA CYS A 4 -2.95 -11.10 -10.49
C CYS A 4 -2.32 -10.28 -11.64
N LYS A 5 -2.74 -9.02 -11.77
CA LYS A 5 -2.19 -8.08 -12.75
C LYS A 5 -1.41 -6.99 -12.05
N THR A 6 -0.30 -6.59 -12.65
CA THR A 6 0.48 -5.43 -12.19
C THR A 6 -0.36 -4.16 -12.19
N ILE A 7 0.02 -3.22 -11.33
CA ILE A 7 -0.55 -1.89 -11.21
C ILE A 7 0.39 -0.86 -11.79
N VAL A 8 -0.15 0.12 -12.48
CA VAL A 8 0.64 1.17 -13.13
C VAL A 8 0.21 2.51 -12.54
N TRP A 9 1.18 3.31 -12.13
CA TRP A 9 0.92 4.67 -11.68
C TRP A 9 0.34 5.50 -12.84
N SER A 10 -0.66 6.31 -12.54
CA SER A 10 -1.19 7.33 -13.45
C SER A 10 -1.27 8.67 -12.74
N GLU A 11 -1.23 9.76 -13.52
CA GLU A 11 -1.40 11.11 -12.98
C GLU A 11 -2.78 11.31 -12.33
N GLU A 12 -3.77 10.47 -12.64
CA GLU A 12 -5.07 10.47 -11.97
C GLU A 12 -5.01 10.02 -10.51
N LEU A 13 -3.91 9.43 -10.05
CA LEU A 13 -3.68 9.00 -8.67
C LEU A 13 -2.91 10.03 -7.83
N THR A 14 -2.51 11.18 -8.41
CA THR A 14 -1.77 12.21 -7.67
C THR A 14 -2.57 12.80 -6.51
N VAL A 15 -1.91 13.05 -5.39
CA VAL A 15 -2.44 13.80 -4.24
C VAL A 15 -1.96 15.25 -4.21
N ASN A 16 -1.39 15.75 -5.32
CA ASN A 16 -0.80 17.09 -5.45
C ASN A 16 0.33 17.36 -4.44
N GLU A 17 1.03 16.32 -3.99
CA GLU A 17 2.17 16.40 -3.08
C GLU A 17 3.25 15.43 -3.55
N GLY A 18 4.25 15.96 -4.27
CA GLY A 18 5.20 15.15 -5.05
C GLY A 18 5.99 14.14 -4.22
N ARG A 19 6.23 14.41 -2.93
CA ARG A 19 6.90 13.45 -2.04
C ARG A 19 6.01 12.24 -1.77
N ILE A 20 4.72 12.44 -1.52
CA ILE A 20 3.76 11.36 -1.27
C ILE A 20 3.51 10.58 -2.56
N ASP A 21 3.34 11.26 -3.69
CA ASP A 21 3.17 10.60 -4.99
C ASP A 21 4.35 9.69 -5.35
N ASN A 22 5.57 10.13 -5.06
CA ASN A 22 6.76 9.30 -5.27
C ASN A 22 6.76 8.06 -4.35
N GLN A 23 6.27 8.17 -3.12
CA GLN A 23 6.13 7.02 -2.24
C GLN A 23 5.08 6.03 -2.75
N HIS A 24 3.95 6.51 -3.26
CA HIS A 24 2.96 5.63 -3.89
C HIS A 24 3.54 4.86 -5.08
N LYS A 25 4.35 5.53 -5.92
CA LYS A 25 5.06 4.86 -7.02
C LYS A 25 5.98 3.75 -6.53
N GLU A 26 6.79 4.01 -5.51
CA GLU A 26 7.68 3.00 -4.92
C GLU A 26 6.90 1.82 -4.30
N ILE A 27 5.77 2.09 -3.66
CA ILE A 27 4.86 1.06 -3.16
C ILE A 27 4.34 0.19 -4.32
N PHE A 28 3.94 0.82 -5.43
CA PHE A 28 3.46 0.10 -6.62
C PHE A 28 4.55 -0.78 -7.21
N GLU A 29 5.80 -0.32 -7.26
CA GLU A 29 6.94 -1.13 -7.70
C GLU A 29 7.19 -2.36 -6.81
N ILE A 30 7.06 -2.21 -5.48
CA ILE A 30 7.18 -3.35 -4.55
C ILE A 30 6.04 -4.35 -4.78
N ILE A 31 4.80 -3.87 -4.99
CA ILE A 31 3.64 -4.73 -5.28
C ILE A 31 3.84 -5.44 -6.62
N ASN A 32 4.28 -4.74 -7.66
CA ASN A 32 4.56 -5.34 -8.97
C ASN A 32 5.66 -6.40 -8.90
N SER A 33 6.68 -6.18 -8.06
CA SER A 33 7.69 -7.20 -7.76
C SER A 33 7.04 -8.44 -7.13
N PHE A 34 6.09 -8.27 -6.21
CA PHE A 34 5.34 -9.39 -5.62
C PHE A 34 4.52 -10.14 -6.67
N VAL A 35 3.83 -9.43 -7.57
CA VAL A 35 3.08 -10.05 -8.68
C VAL A 35 3.99 -10.89 -9.56
N PHE A 36 5.14 -10.35 -9.96
CA PHE A 36 6.11 -11.05 -10.81
C PHE A 36 6.67 -12.31 -10.13
N GLU A 37 7.16 -12.20 -8.89
CA GLU A 37 7.73 -13.34 -8.16
C GLU A 37 6.67 -14.43 -7.87
N ASN A 38 5.40 -14.03 -7.72
CA ASN A 38 4.28 -14.97 -7.62
C ASN A 38 4.04 -15.70 -8.95
N GLU A 39 4.05 -14.98 -10.08
CA GLU A 39 3.81 -15.56 -11.41
C GLU A 39 4.85 -16.61 -11.78
N ILE A 40 6.13 -16.36 -11.47
CA ILE A 40 7.23 -17.31 -11.75
C ILE A 40 7.41 -18.37 -10.66
N ASN A 41 6.57 -18.37 -9.62
CA ASN A 41 6.61 -19.30 -8.48
C ASN A 41 7.96 -19.35 -7.75
N SER A 42 8.55 -18.18 -7.45
CA SER A 42 9.84 -18.06 -6.73
C SER A 42 9.85 -18.59 -5.29
N GLY A 43 8.68 -19.00 -4.78
CA GLY A 43 8.54 -19.66 -3.47
C GLY A 43 8.26 -18.71 -2.31
N ALA A 44 7.81 -19.30 -1.19
CA ALA A 44 7.29 -18.57 -0.03
C ALA A 44 8.30 -17.59 0.60
N ALA A 45 9.58 -17.95 0.63
CA ALA A 45 10.61 -17.09 1.22
C ALA A 45 10.75 -15.75 0.49
N LYS A 46 10.70 -15.75 -0.85
CA LYS A 46 10.81 -14.53 -1.65
C LYS A 46 9.58 -13.64 -1.51
N LEU A 47 8.40 -14.25 -1.46
CA LEU A 47 7.14 -13.54 -1.22
C LEU A 47 7.10 -12.91 0.18
N ALA A 48 7.58 -13.63 1.21
CA ALA A 48 7.73 -13.07 2.55
C ALA A 48 8.68 -11.87 2.58
N GLU A 49 9.85 -11.96 1.95
CA GLU A 49 10.82 -10.85 1.85
C GLU A 49 10.16 -9.58 1.28
N LEU A 50 9.39 -9.72 0.19
CA LEU A 50 8.69 -8.60 -0.44
C LEU A 50 7.58 -8.02 0.45
N LEU A 51 6.83 -8.86 1.18
CA LEU A 51 5.84 -8.38 2.14
C LEU A 51 6.49 -7.65 3.33
N SER A 52 7.68 -8.06 3.77
CA SER A 52 8.46 -7.33 4.78
C SER A 52 8.87 -5.97 4.24
N LYS A 53 9.47 -5.92 3.04
CA LYS A 53 9.85 -4.67 2.37
C LYS A 53 8.65 -3.73 2.22
N LEU A 54 7.51 -4.26 1.80
CA LEU A 54 6.28 -3.50 1.65
C LEU A 54 5.79 -2.95 2.98
N THR A 55 5.82 -3.75 4.04
CA THR A 55 5.43 -3.32 5.40
C THR A 55 6.31 -2.17 5.89
N ASP A 56 7.63 -2.31 5.78
CA ASP A 56 8.60 -1.30 6.22
C ASP A 56 8.41 0.02 5.46
N TYR A 57 8.27 -0.05 4.14
CA TYR A 57 8.09 1.14 3.32
C TYR A 57 6.72 1.80 3.55
N SER A 58 5.66 1.02 3.75
CA SER A 58 4.33 1.52 4.08
C SER A 58 4.34 2.27 5.42
N LEU A 59 5.07 1.79 6.43
CA LEU A 59 5.19 2.49 7.72
C LEU A 59 5.87 3.85 7.57
N VAL A 60 6.89 3.96 6.71
CA VAL A 60 7.55 5.24 6.40
C VAL A 60 6.57 6.19 5.72
N HIS A 61 5.91 5.72 4.67
CA HIS A 61 4.92 6.49 3.92
C HIS A 61 3.78 6.99 4.83
N PHE A 62 3.11 6.10 5.57
CA PHE A 62 2.01 6.47 6.47
C PHE A 62 2.43 7.47 7.54
N LYS A 63 3.66 7.37 8.06
CA LYS A 63 4.16 8.36 9.03
C LYS A 63 4.28 9.75 8.41
N GLU A 64 4.76 9.83 7.17
CA GLU A 64 4.92 11.11 6.47
C GLU A 64 3.57 11.70 6.05
N GLU A 65 2.68 10.87 5.53
CA GLU A 65 1.33 11.27 5.18
C GLU A 65 0.52 11.73 6.40
N GLU A 66 0.61 11.02 7.52
CA GLU A 66 -0.02 11.46 8.77
C GLU A 66 0.55 12.77 9.30
N HIS A 67 1.86 13.01 9.10
CA HIS A 67 2.45 14.30 9.40
C HIS A 67 1.88 15.38 8.48
N TYR A 68 1.78 15.10 7.17
CA TYR A 68 1.21 16.00 6.16
C TYR A 68 -0.25 16.35 6.47
N MET A 69 -1.08 15.38 6.80
CA MET A 69 -2.46 15.59 7.25
C MET A 69 -2.52 16.46 8.52
N LYS A 70 -1.64 16.20 9.49
CA LYS A 70 -1.62 16.95 10.76
C LYS A 70 -1.26 18.42 10.56
N VAL A 71 -0.22 18.73 9.78
CA VAL A 71 0.21 20.12 9.56
C VAL A 71 -0.82 20.92 8.78
N ASN A 72 -1.57 20.27 7.89
CA ASN A 72 -2.67 20.86 7.14
C ASN A 72 -4.04 20.80 7.85
N LYS A 73 -4.06 20.40 9.14
CA LYS A 73 -5.27 20.36 9.98
C LYS A 73 -6.41 19.54 9.37
N PHE A 74 -6.10 18.42 8.70
CA PHE A 74 -7.12 17.52 8.18
C PHE A 74 -7.95 16.90 9.33
N PRO A 75 -9.29 17.05 9.35
CA PRO A 75 -10.11 16.71 10.50
C PRO A 75 -10.24 15.20 10.76
N HIS A 76 -10.11 14.36 9.73
CA HIS A 76 -10.37 12.91 9.81
C HIS A 76 -9.10 12.05 9.92
N ILE A 77 -8.04 12.61 10.52
CA ILE A 77 -6.75 11.92 10.66
C ILE A 77 -6.84 10.65 11.51
N ALA A 78 -7.77 10.58 12.48
CA ALA A 78 -7.90 9.44 13.37
C ALA A 78 -8.47 8.21 12.63
N GLU A 79 -9.49 8.43 11.80
CA GLU A 79 -10.10 7.42 10.94
C GLU A 79 -9.09 6.93 9.89
N HIS A 80 -8.36 7.86 9.28
CA HIS A 80 -7.33 7.54 8.29
C HIS A 80 -6.24 6.62 8.91
N ARG A 81 -5.72 6.98 10.09
CA ARG A 81 -4.76 6.16 10.86
C ARG A 81 -5.26 4.75 11.17
N ALA A 82 -6.56 4.57 11.38
CA ALA A 82 -7.11 3.25 11.64
C ALA A 82 -6.99 2.33 10.42
N LEU A 83 -7.12 2.89 9.20
CA LEU A 83 -6.94 2.17 7.94
C LEU A 83 -5.48 1.77 7.73
N HIS A 84 -4.52 2.67 8.03
CA HIS A 84 -3.09 2.34 8.02
C HIS A 84 -2.78 1.15 8.94
N LYS A 85 -3.26 1.20 10.19
CA LYS A 85 -3.07 0.12 11.16
C LYS A 85 -3.69 -1.18 10.70
N TYR A 86 -4.87 -1.13 10.06
CA TYR A 86 -5.51 -2.31 9.49
C TYR A 86 -4.64 -2.94 8.40
N TYR A 87 -4.13 -2.13 7.47
CA TYR A 87 -3.26 -2.61 6.40
C TYR A 87 -2.01 -3.31 6.93
N ILE A 88 -1.27 -2.64 7.82
CA ILE A 88 -0.04 -3.20 8.40
C ILE A 88 -0.31 -4.54 9.07
N LYS A 89 -1.39 -4.66 9.85
CA LYS A 89 -1.78 -5.93 10.48
C LYS A 89 -2.08 -7.03 9.46
N ARG A 90 -2.79 -6.69 8.38
CA ARG A 90 -3.13 -7.66 7.33
C ARG A 90 -1.89 -8.15 6.57
N VAL A 91 -0.99 -7.24 6.19
CA VAL A 91 0.25 -7.60 5.49
C VAL A 91 1.19 -8.41 6.40
N ALA A 92 1.30 -8.05 7.68
CA ALA A 92 2.07 -8.82 8.65
C ALA A 92 1.54 -10.26 8.83
N LEU A 93 0.22 -10.47 8.77
CA LEU A 93 -0.37 -11.81 8.80
C LEU A 93 -0.02 -12.63 7.56
N PHE A 94 -0.06 -12.02 6.37
CA PHE A 94 0.37 -12.70 5.15
C PHE A 94 1.85 -13.08 5.21
N ASN A 95 2.70 -12.16 5.66
CA ASN A 95 4.12 -12.40 5.85
C ASN A 95 4.37 -13.59 6.78
N LEU A 96 3.71 -13.60 7.95
CA LEU A 96 3.80 -14.70 8.92
C LEU A 96 3.38 -16.04 8.32
N ASN A 97 2.31 -16.07 7.51
CA ASN A 97 1.85 -17.29 6.87
C ASN A 97 2.89 -17.83 5.87
N TYR A 98 3.48 -16.96 5.04
CA TYR A 98 4.55 -17.36 4.13
C TYR A 98 5.80 -17.85 4.87
N SER A 99 6.22 -17.16 5.94
CA SER A 99 7.39 -17.55 6.73
C SER A 99 7.22 -18.90 7.43
N ASN A 100 6.00 -19.24 7.84
CA ASN A 100 5.69 -20.52 8.50
C ASN A 100 5.23 -21.61 7.53
N ILE A 101 5.30 -21.38 6.21
CA ILE A 101 4.87 -22.33 5.17
C ILE A 101 3.39 -22.74 5.38
N ILE A 102 2.58 -21.82 5.91
CA ILE A 102 1.14 -22.01 6.00
C ILE A 102 0.57 -21.83 4.59
N PRO A 103 -0.23 -22.80 4.08
CA PRO A 103 -0.85 -22.68 2.77
C PRO A 103 -1.58 -21.34 2.65
N THR A 104 -1.11 -20.50 1.74
CA THR A 104 -1.62 -19.15 1.51
C THR A 104 -1.94 -19.03 0.04
N ASN A 105 -3.13 -18.52 -0.28
CA ASN A 105 -3.48 -18.21 -1.65
C ASN A 105 -2.75 -16.93 -2.06
N SER A 106 -1.73 -17.06 -2.89
CA SER A 106 -0.91 -15.94 -3.32
C SER A 106 -1.67 -14.97 -4.22
N ASP A 107 -2.64 -15.45 -4.99
CA ASP A 107 -3.53 -14.60 -5.79
C ASP A 107 -4.45 -13.75 -4.89
N GLU A 108 -4.90 -14.29 -3.74
CA GLU A 108 -5.67 -13.51 -2.75
C GLU A 108 -4.82 -12.41 -2.11
N VAL A 109 -3.56 -12.71 -1.77
CA VAL A 109 -2.63 -11.72 -1.22
C VAL A 109 -2.41 -10.59 -2.23
N CYS A 110 -2.05 -10.96 -3.45
CA CYS A 110 -1.93 -10.09 -4.61
C CYS A 110 -3.14 -9.15 -4.77
N GLU A 111 -4.33 -9.73 -4.84
CA GLU A 111 -5.59 -8.98 -5.00
C GLU A 111 -5.82 -8.01 -3.85
N PHE A 112 -5.54 -8.43 -2.60
CA PHE A 112 -5.63 -7.56 -1.45
C PHE A 112 -4.67 -6.36 -1.54
N LEU A 113 -3.39 -6.58 -1.86
CA LEU A 113 -2.39 -5.51 -1.93
C LEU A 113 -2.81 -4.45 -2.96
N ILE A 114 -3.17 -4.89 -4.15
CA ILE A 114 -3.58 -4.02 -5.26
C ILE A 114 -4.85 -3.24 -4.92
N LYS A 115 -5.91 -3.96 -4.52
CA LYS A 115 -7.20 -3.34 -4.23
C LYS A 115 -7.11 -2.38 -3.06
N TRP A 116 -6.35 -2.72 -2.02
CA TRP A 116 -6.21 -1.86 -0.86
C TRP A 116 -5.58 -0.52 -1.25
N TRP A 117 -4.43 -0.54 -1.94
CA TRP A 117 -3.71 0.69 -2.29
C TRP A 117 -4.48 1.58 -3.26
N ILE A 118 -5.03 1.03 -4.34
CA ILE A 118 -5.81 1.83 -5.30
C ILE A 118 -7.01 2.46 -4.61
N LYS A 119 -7.76 1.67 -3.82
CA LYS A 119 -8.93 2.17 -3.11
C LYS A 119 -8.56 3.20 -2.06
N HIS A 120 -7.47 2.97 -1.32
CA HIS A 120 -7.01 3.87 -0.28
C HIS A 120 -6.63 5.24 -0.85
N ILE A 121 -5.83 5.28 -1.91
CA ILE A 121 -5.46 6.53 -2.59
C ILE A 121 -6.71 7.28 -3.07
N LEU A 122 -7.58 6.59 -3.82
CA LEU A 122 -8.76 7.23 -4.44
C LEU A 122 -9.84 7.66 -3.44
N GLU A 123 -10.02 6.93 -2.34
CA GLU A 123 -11.13 7.18 -1.41
C GLU A 123 -10.72 7.82 -0.09
N GLN A 124 -9.45 7.73 0.31
CA GLN A 124 -8.96 8.23 1.60
C GLN A 124 -7.95 9.34 1.39
N ASP A 125 -6.93 9.12 0.57
CA ASP A 125 -5.89 10.13 0.38
C ASP A 125 -6.43 11.35 -0.34
N PHE A 126 -7.34 11.11 -1.29
CA PHE A 126 -8.06 12.17 -1.98
C PHE A 126 -8.89 13.05 -1.04
N LYS A 127 -9.30 12.55 0.13
CA LYS A 127 -10.01 13.40 1.11
C LYS A 127 -9.10 14.48 1.68
N TYR A 128 -7.86 14.16 2.02
CA TYR A 128 -6.94 15.20 2.49
C TYR A 128 -6.45 16.07 1.33
N LYS A 129 -6.30 15.52 0.11
CA LYS A 129 -6.04 16.30 -1.10
C LYS A 129 -7.08 17.41 -1.27
N LEU A 130 -8.37 17.03 -1.31
CA LEU A 130 -9.48 17.98 -1.49
C LEU A 130 -9.56 19.00 -0.34
N HIS A 131 -9.37 18.57 0.90
CA HIS A 131 -9.33 19.47 2.06
C HIS A 131 -8.21 20.51 1.93
N ILE A 132 -7.02 20.10 1.49
CA ILE A 132 -5.87 20.98 1.35
C ILE A 132 -6.06 21.95 0.17
N ASP A 133 -6.58 21.46 -0.95
CA ASP A 133 -6.85 22.29 -2.13
C ASP A 133 -7.91 23.37 -1.83
N GLN A 134 -8.81 23.17 -0.85
CA GLN A 134 -9.81 24.15 -0.43
C GLN A 134 -9.29 25.24 0.51
N ILE A 135 -8.15 25.02 1.18
CA ILE A 135 -7.56 25.97 2.15
C ILE A 135 -6.31 26.68 1.61
N ARG A 136 -5.89 26.34 0.38
CA ARG A 136 -4.86 27.06 -0.39
C ARG A 136 -5.51 28.19 -1.19
#